data_AF-A0A1N6XUK9-F1
#
_entry.id   AF-A0A1N6XUK9-F1
#
_cell.length_a   1.000
_cell.length_b   1.000
_cell.length_c   1.000
_cell.angle_alpha   90.00
_cell.angle_beta   90.00
_cell.angle_gamma   90.00
#
_symmetry.space_group_name_H-M   'P 1'
#
loop_
_entity.id
_entity.type
_entity.pdbx_description
1 polymer ?
#
loop_
_entity_poly.entity_id
_entity_poly.type
_entity_poly.pdbx_seq_one_letter_code
_entity_poly.pdbx_strand_id
1 'polypeptide(L)'
;MVMKPRYRLHTDGALSLVYCPPDYFQVHLVRCKQFLTRHRATPARACKPMDPERIKAGLRMKGVTPAAIAEQLGVSTPTMSQVISGRSVSARIRNRIAEILGKPVDEIWPPAKKPPLRRTKAQLARAAA
;
A
#
# COMPACT_ATOMS: atom_id res chain seq x y z
N MET A 1 31.05 29.47 7.31
CA MET A 1 30.77 29.08 8.71
C MET A 1 29.36 28.53 8.79
N VAL A 2 29.17 27.23 8.99
CA VAL A 2 27.82 26.62 9.13
C VAL A 2 27.39 26.76 10.60
N MET A 3 26.50 27.72 10.87
CA MET A 3 25.97 28.00 12.21
C MET A 3 24.94 26.94 12.60
N LYS A 4 25.27 26.07 13.56
CA LYS A 4 24.37 24.99 14.01
C LYS A 4 23.14 25.56 14.73
N PRO A 5 21.95 24.95 14.57
CA PRO A 5 20.76 25.33 15.33
C PRO A 5 20.99 25.15 16.84
N ARG A 6 20.49 26.12 17.62
CA ARG A 6 20.59 26.12 19.09
C ARG A 6 19.28 25.61 19.66
N TYR A 7 19.36 24.49 20.37
CA TYR A 7 18.25 23.92 21.11
C TYR A 7 18.46 24.09 22.61
N ARG A 8 17.38 24.27 23.36
CA ARG A 8 17.39 24.28 24.82
C ARG A 8 16.77 22.96 25.29
N LEU A 9 17.55 22.19 26.06
CA LEU A 9 17.01 21.07 26.83
C LEU A 9 16.28 21.63 28.06
N HIS A 10 15.04 21.21 28.24
CA HIS A 10 14.31 21.39 29.49
C HIS A 10 14.62 20.24 30.46
N THR A 11 14.41 20.48 31.75
CA THR A 11 14.71 19.55 32.85
C THR A 11 13.83 18.30 32.87
N ASP A 12 12.69 18.35 32.20
CA ASP A 12 11.78 17.23 31.92
C ASP A 12 12.20 16.39 30.69
N GLY A 13 13.32 16.74 30.04
CA GLY A 13 13.86 16.05 28.87
C GLY A 13 13.30 16.54 27.54
N ALA A 14 12.40 17.53 27.53
CA ALA A 14 11.89 18.12 26.30
C ALA A 14 12.94 19.05 25.65
N LEU A 15 13.12 18.95 24.34
CA LEU A 15 14.03 19.80 23.56
C LEU A 15 13.23 20.82 22.77
N SER A 16 13.37 22.10 23.10
CA SER A 16 12.73 23.20 22.37
C SER A 16 13.76 23.94 21.51
N LEU A 17 13.39 24.20 20.26
CA LEU A 17 14.21 24.94 19.30
C LEU A 17 14.12 26.43 19.64
N VAL A 18 15.23 27.03 20.06
CA VAL A 18 15.26 28.44 20.49
C VAL A 18 15.40 29.39 19.30
N TYR A 19 16.13 28.97 18.26
CA TYR A 19 16.32 29.76 17.04
C TYR A 19 16.69 28.87 15.86
N CYS A 20 16.00 29.05 14.73
CA CYS A 20 16.33 28.43 13.45
C CYS A 20 16.70 29.53 12.45
N PRO A 21 17.96 29.60 11.97
CA PRO A 21 18.36 30.57 10.96
C PRO A 21 17.60 30.36 9.63
N PRO A 22 17.18 31.43 8.93
CA PRO A 22 16.40 31.33 7.70
C PRO A 22 17.15 30.64 6.54
N ASP A 23 18.48 30.71 6.51
CA ASP A 23 19.30 30.08 5.46
C ASP A 23 19.51 28.56 5.60
N TYR A 24 19.00 27.96 6.69
CA TYR A 24 19.15 26.51 6.90
C TYR A 24 18.23 25.67 6.01
N PHE A 25 17.15 26.26 5.49
CA PHE A 25 16.19 25.57 4.63
C PHE A 25 16.64 25.47 3.16
N GLN A 26 17.51 26.37 2.69
CA GLN A 26 17.81 26.50 1.25
C GLN A 26 18.79 25.43 0.74
N VAL A 27 19.74 24.99 1.58
CA VAL A 27 20.79 24.02 1.18
C VAL A 27 20.34 22.55 1.21
N HIS A 28 19.17 22.22 1.77
CA HIS A 28 18.68 20.84 1.84
C HIS A 28 17.58 20.48 0.82
N LEU A 29 17.12 21.42 -0.01
CA LEU A 29 16.01 21.22 -0.94
C LEU A 29 16.35 20.48 -2.24
N VAL A 30 17.63 20.27 -2.57
CA VAL A 30 18.01 19.45 -3.75
C VAL A 30 17.90 17.94 -3.47
N ARG A 31 17.65 17.55 -2.21
CA ARG A 31 17.44 16.14 -1.80
C ARG A 31 16.01 15.82 -1.38
N CYS A 32 15.09 16.78 -1.46
CA CYS A 32 13.70 16.62 -0.98
C CYS A 32 12.73 16.04 -2.03
N LYS A 33 13.01 16.18 -3.34
CA LYS A 33 12.20 15.48 -4.37
C LYS A 33 12.44 13.96 -4.38
N GLN A 34 13.59 13.48 -3.89
CA GLN A 34 13.87 12.05 -3.79
C GLN A 34 13.44 11.41 -2.45
N PHE A 35 13.17 12.22 -1.41
CA PHE A 35 12.88 11.71 -0.07
C PHE A 35 11.38 11.52 0.20
N LEU A 36 10.52 12.33 -0.44
CA LEU A 36 9.06 12.18 -0.36
C LEU A 36 8.51 11.03 -1.23
N THR A 37 9.34 10.41 -2.07
CA THR A 37 9.01 9.13 -2.73
C THR A 37 9.32 7.91 -1.85
N ARG A 38 9.96 8.09 -0.67
CA ARG A 38 10.25 6.98 0.28
C ARG A 38 9.24 6.82 1.42
N HIS A 39 8.42 7.83 1.74
CA HIS A 39 7.51 7.78 2.91
C HIS A 39 6.02 7.59 2.58
N ARG A 40 5.71 6.86 1.50
CA ARG A 40 4.39 6.19 1.31
C ARG A 40 4.55 4.73 0.86
N ALA A 41 5.46 3.95 1.46
CA ALA A 41 5.62 2.56 1.01
C ALA A 41 6.25 1.59 2.04
N THR A 42 5.93 1.72 3.32
CA THR A 42 6.17 0.61 4.26
C THR A 42 4.92 0.35 5.10
N PRO A 43 4.02 -0.57 4.69
CA PRO A 43 3.16 -1.23 5.66
C PRO A 43 4.01 -2.27 6.40
N ALA A 44 4.90 -1.80 7.27
CA ALA A 44 5.54 -2.62 8.30
C ALA A 44 4.65 -2.74 9.56
N ARG A 45 3.35 -2.49 9.40
CA ARG A 45 2.32 -3.11 10.22
C ARG A 45 1.80 -4.28 9.42
N ALA A 46 1.57 -5.41 10.08
CA ALA A 46 0.75 -6.49 9.57
C ALA A 46 -0.67 -5.93 9.28
N CYS A 47 -0.82 -5.22 8.17
CA CYS A 47 -2.10 -4.77 7.65
C CYS A 47 -2.77 -6.03 7.12
N LYS A 48 -3.66 -6.58 7.96
CA LYS A 48 -4.51 -7.70 7.63
C LYS A 48 -5.14 -7.43 6.25
N PRO A 49 -5.17 -8.40 5.32
CA PRO A 49 -5.90 -8.26 4.06
C PRO A 49 -7.31 -7.74 4.36
N MET A 50 -7.83 -6.87 3.50
CA MET A 50 -9.16 -6.33 3.69
C MET A 50 -10.16 -7.49 3.71
N ASP A 51 -10.86 -7.66 4.83
CA ASP A 51 -11.76 -8.78 5.03
C ASP A 51 -12.89 -8.76 3.97
N PRO A 52 -13.29 -9.92 3.40
CA PRO A 52 -14.36 -9.98 2.41
C PRO A 52 -15.67 -9.33 2.89
N GLU A 53 -15.96 -9.34 4.19
CA GLU A 53 -17.11 -8.63 4.74
C GLU A 53 -16.96 -7.11 4.66
N ARG A 54 -15.75 -6.58 4.89
CA ARG A 54 -15.48 -5.14 4.73
C ARG A 54 -15.64 -4.69 3.28
N ILE A 55 -15.26 -5.53 2.33
CA ILE A 55 -15.48 -5.26 0.91
C ILE A 55 -16.98 -5.18 0.63
N LYS A 56 -17.77 -6.16 1.09
CA LYS A 56 -19.23 -6.17 0.94
C LYS A 56 -19.88 -4.97 1.62
N ALA A 57 -19.44 -4.60 2.83
CA ALA A 57 -19.94 -3.45 3.55
C ALA A 57 -19.65 -2.14 2.79
N GLY A 58 -18.43 -1.98 2.27
CA GLY A 58 -18.06 -0.82 1.44
C GLY A 58 -18.91 -0.69 0.19
N LEU A 59 -19.25 -1.81 -0.47
CA LEU A 59 -20.17 -1.81 -1.60
C LEU A 59 -21.59 -1.38 -1.19
N ARG A 60 -22.11 -1.91 -0.08
CA ARG A 60 -23.43 -1.54 0.46
C ARG A 60 -23.50 -0.06 0.86
N MET A 61 -22.46 0.47 1.47
CA MET A 61 -22.38 1.90 1.83
C MET A 61 -22.45 2.81 0.59
N LYS A 62 -21.98 2.34 -0.57
CA LYS A 62 -22.08 3.07 -1.84
C LYS A 62 -23.38 2.80 -2.59
N GLY A 63 -24.29 2.01 -2.01
CA GLY A 63 -25.55 1.62 -2.63
C GLY A 63 -25.41 0.63 -3.79
N VAL A 64 -24.23 0.02 -3.96
CA VAL A 64 -23.97 -0.90 -5.07
C VAL A 64 -24.01 -2.33 -4.56
N THR A 65 -24.77 -3.19 -5.24
CA THR A 65 -24.80 -4.62 -4.93
C THR A 65 -23.75 -5.36 -5.77
N PRO A 66 -23.14 -6.44 -5.23
CA PRO A 66 -22.20 -7.25 -6.00
C PRO A 66 -22.87 -7.93 -7.22
N ALA A 67 -24.18 -8.18 -7.15
CA ALA A 67 -24.98 -8.68 -8.27
C ALA A 67 -25.08 -7.64 -9.40
N ALA A 68 -25.38 -6.38 -9.07
CA ALA A 68 -25.43 -5.30 -10.06
C ALA A 68 -24.09 -5.10 -10.79
N ILE A 69 -22.96 -5.22 -10.08
CA ILE A 69 -21.64 -5.15 -10.72
C ILE A 69 -21.39 -6.36 -11.62
N ALA A 70 -21.84 -7.55 -11.20
CA ALA A 70 -21.72 -8.77 -11.99
C ALA A 70 -22.52 -8.66 -13.30
N GLU A 71 -23.76 -8.14 -13.24
CA GLU A 71 -24.59 -7.85 -14.41
C GLU A 71 -23.94 -6.81 -15.34
N GLN A 72 -23.43 -5.70 -14.79
CA GLN A 72 -22.73 -4.68 -15.59
C GLN A 72 -21.52 -5.23 -16.35
N LEU A 73 -20.81 -6.19 -15.76
CA LEU A 73 -19.61 -6.79 -16.37
C LEU A 73 -19.93 -8.04 -17.20
N GLY A 74 -21.18 -8.52 -17.21
CA GLY A 74 -21.56 -9.79 -17.85
C GLY A 74 -20.90 -11.02 -17.20
N VAL A 75 -20.60 -10.96 -15.90
CA VAL A 75 -19.91 -12.03 -15.16
C VAL A 75 -20.90 -12.75 -14.26
N SER A 76 -20.72 -14.06 -14.07
CA SER A 76 -21.53 -14.82 -13.13
C SER A 76 -21.34 -14.36 -11.66
N THR A 77 -22.42 -14.32 -10.89
CA THR A 77 -22.42 -14.04 -9.44
C THR A 77 -21.45 -14.92 -8.62
N PRO A 78 -21.28 -16.24 -8.88
CA PRO A 78 -20.30 -17.04 -8.16
C PRO A 78 -18.86 -16.62 -8.46
N THR A 79 -18.53 -16.25 -9.70
CA THR A 79 -17.20 -15.70 -10.05
C THR A 79 -16.93 -14.43 -9.26
N MET A 80 -17.92 -13.54 -9.17
CA MET A 80 -17.81 -12.31 -8.38
C MET A 80 -17.53 -12.60 -6.90
N SER A 81 -18.25 -13.57 -6.32
CA SER A 81 -18.06 -13.99 -4.93
C SER A 81 -16.67 -14.58 -4.69
N GLN A 82 -16.15 -15.37 -5.63
CA GLN A 82 -14.78 -15.90 -5.58
C GLN A 82 -13.70 -14.81 -5.61
N VAL A 83 -13.93 -13.71 -6.35
CA VAL A 83 -13.00 -12.57 -6.39
C VAL A 83 -13.03 -11.80 -5.06
N ILE A 84 -14.21 -11.53 -4.50
CA ILE A 84 -14.34 -10.87 -3.19
C ILE A 84 -13.63 -11.68 -2.10
N SER A 85 -13.76 -13.00 -2.12
CA SER A 85 -13.05 -13.91 -1.20
C SER A 85 -11.56 -14.11 -1.51
N GLY A 86 -11.03 -13.50 -2.58
CA GLY A 86 -9.62 -13.58 -2.95
C GLY A 86 -9.17 -14.90 -3.60
N ARG A 87 -10.11 -15.81 -3.91
CA ARG A 87 -9.82 -17.10 -4.56
C ARG A 87 -9.50 -16.96 -6.05
N SER A 88 -10.08 -15.94 -6.70
CA SER A 88 -9.87 -15.65 -8.12
C SER A 88 -9.15 -14.32 -8.34
N VAL A 89 -8.33 -14.24 -9.40
CA VAL A 89 -7.38 -13.16 -9.70
C VAL A 89 -7.73 -12.40 -10.98
N SER A 90 -9.01 -12.32 -11.31
CA SER A 90 -9.46 -11.54 -12.47
C SER A 90 -9.20 -10.04 -12.25
N ALA A 91 -8.25 -9.48 -13.02
CA ALA A 91 -7.88 -8.07 -12.94
C ALA A 91 -9.06 -7.13 -13.28
N ARG A 92 -9.89 -7.50 -14.26
CA ARG A 92 -11.06 -6.72 -14.70
C ARG A 92 -12.02 -6.42 -13.54
N ILE A 93 -12.35 -7.45 -12.76
CA ILE A 93 -13.30 -7.36 -11.66
C ILE A 93 -12.69 -6.58 -10.49
N ARG A 94 -11.42 -6.85 -10.16
CA ARG A 94 -10.72 -6.15 -9.07
C ARG A 94 -10.58 -4.67 -9.34
N ASN A 95 -10.20 -4.29 -10.57
CA ASN A 95 -10.10 -2.89 -10.97
C ASN A 95 -11.45 -2.19 -10.83
N ARG A 96 -12.54 -2.83 -11.27
CA ARG A 96 -13.88 -2.26 -11.15
C ARG A 96 -14.29 -2.05 -9.70
N ILE A 97 -14.03 -3.02 -8.81
CA ILE A 97 -14.33 -2.87 -7.38
C ILE A 97 -13.43 -1.80 -6.73
N ALA A 98 -12.16 -1.73 -7.12
CA ALA A 98 -11.22 -0.72 -6.66
C ALA A 98 -11.66 0.70 -7.04
N GLU A 99 -12.12 0.91 -8.28
CA GLU A 99 -12.73 2.16 -8.75
C GLU A 99 -13.95 2.53 -7.89
N ILE A 100 -14.87 1.58 -7.72
CA ILE A 100 -16.09 1.80 -6.93
C ILE A 100 -15.72 2.16 -5.51
N LEU A 101 -14.76 1.49 -4.88
CA LEU A 101 -14.34 1.75 -3.51
C LEU A 101 -13.43 2.97 -3.36
N GLY A 102 -12.77 3.44 -4.42
CA GLY A 102 -11.78 4.53 -4.39
C GLY A 102 -10.48 4.12 -3.72
N LYS A 103 -10.13 2.83 -3.76
CA LYS A 103 -8.94 2.26 -3.12
C LYS A 103 -8.10 1.51 -4.14
N PRO A 104 -6.76 1.52 -4.03
CA PRO A 104 -5.92 0.74 -4.94
C PRO A 104 -6.15 -0.77 -4.76
N VAL A 105 -6.05 -1.52 -5.85
CA VAL A 105 -6.25 -2.98 -5.86
C VAL A 105 -5.31 -3.68 -4.87
N ASP A 106 -4.07 -3.21 -4.75
CA ASP A 106 -3.05 -3.77 -3.84
C ASP A 106 -3.40 -3.62 -2.35
N GLU A 107 -4.21 -2.63 -1.98
CA GLU A 107 -4.68 -2.45 -0.60
C GLU A 107 -5.85 -3.39 -0.28
N ILE A 108 -6.71 -3.66 -1.26
CA ILE A 108 -7.87 -4.54 -1.09
C ILE A 108 -7.43 -6.01 -1.19
N TRP A 109 -6.64 -6.35 -2.20
CA TRP A 109 -6.10 -7.68 -2.46
C TRP A 109 -4.58 -7.62 -2.51
N PRO A 110 -3.89 -7.88 -1.40
CA PRO A 110 -2.44 -7.88 -1.41
C PRO A 110 -1.89 -8.96 -2.36
N PRO A 111 -0.78 -8.71 -3.05
CA PRO A 111 -0.13 -9.72 -3.87
C PRO A 111 0.23 -10.90 -2.99
N ALA A 112 -0.25 -12.10 -3.36
CA ALA A 112 0.11 -13.32 -2.67
C ALA A 112 1.64 -13.44 -2.69
N LYS A 113 2.26 -13.53 -1.50
CA LYS A 113 3.68 -13.85 -1.39
C LYS A 113 3.87 -15.23 -2.00
N LYS A 114 4.41 -15.29 -3.22
CA LYS A 114 4.74 -16.56 -3.86
C LYS A 114 5.78 -17.24 -2.95
N PRO A 115 5.55 -18.47 -2.49
CA PRO A 115 6.58 -19.18 -1.75
C PRO A 115 7.83 -19.27 -2.63
N PRO A 116 9.03 -19.08 -2.04
CA PRO A 116 10.25 -19.19 -2.81
C PRO A 116 10.31 -20.56 -3.48
N LEU A 117 10.69 -20.58 -4.76
CA LEU A 117 10.92 -21.83 -5.47
C LEU A 117 12.00 -22.62 -4.72
N ARG A 118 11.71 -23.89 -4.36
CA ARG A 118 12.62 -24.76 -3.60
C ARG A 118 13.97 -24.96 -4.31
N ARG A 119 13.96 -24.94 -5.65
CA ARG A 119 15.15 -24.90 -6.48
C ARG A 119 15.12 -23.63 -7.31
N THR A 120 16.11 -22.78 -7.10
CA THR A 120 16.32 -21.62 -7.97
C THR A 120 16.87 -22.07 -9.31
N LYS A 121 16.62 -21.29 -10.37
CA LYS A 121 17.18 -21.54 -11.71
C LYS A 121 18.71 -21.66 -11.68
N ALA A 122 19.36 -20.89 -10.82
CA ALA A 122 20.80 -20.98 -10.59
C ALA A 122 21.25 -22.32 -9.99
N GLN A 123 20.47 -22.90 -9.06
CA GLN A 123 20.77 -24.22 -8.49
C GLN A 123 20.55 -25.34 -9.50
N LEU A 124 19.52 -25.24 -10.36
CA LEU A 124 19.30 -26.22 -11.45
C LEU A 124 20.42 -26.17 -12.49
N ALA A 125 20.87 -24.96 -12.87
CA ALA A 125 21.96 -24.79 -13.82
C ALA A 125 23.28 -25.38 -13.31
N ARG A 126 23.55 -25.30 -12.00
CA ARG A 126 24.74 -25.90 -11.36
C ARG A 126 24.65 -27.42 -11.19
N ALA A 127 23.46 -28.00 -11.15
CA ALA A 127 23.28 -29.44 -10.98
C ALA A 127 23.26 -30.20 -12.32
N ALA A 128 23.16 -29.49 -13.44
CA ALA A 128 23.13 -30.04 -14.80
C ALA A 128 24.48 -29.94 -15.54
N ALA A 129 25.49 -29.33 -14.92
CA ALA A 129 26.87 -29.24 -15.41
C ALA A 129 27.74 -30.26 -14.65
#